data_AF-A0A954PUY4-F1
#
_entry.id   AF-A0A954PUY4-F1
#
_cell.length_a   1.000
_cell.length_b   1.000
_cell.length_c   1.000
_cell.angle_alpha   90.00
_cell.angle_beta   90.00
_cell.angle_gamma   90.00
#
_symmetry.space_group_name_H-M   'P 1'
#
loop_
_entity.id
_entity.type
_entity.pdbx_description
1 polymer ?
#
loop_
_entity_poly.entity_id
_entity_poly.type
_entity_poly.pdbx_seq_one_letter_code
_entity_poly.pdbx_strand_id
1 'polypeptide(L)'
;MFDDFAKLRREALAHADQFRQYASEGGMETLAKRIEEFQHTLGQTRYNIAVVGNMKRGKSTLLNALLGRTNDDVSPIDEKVCTAGIVQYIDTGDSDAKERGIVFFEDRPDGDEISLRQVRDYVTEERNPENRKKVRQVE
;
A
#
# COMPACT_ATOMS: atom_id res chain seq x y z
N MET A 1 -12.84 -3.51 -14.72
CA MET A 1 -11.38 -3.33 -14.93
C MET A 1 -10.56 -3.83 -13.74
N PHE A 2 -10.65 -3.22 -12.54
CA PHE A 2 -9.91 -3.72 -11.37
C PHE A 2 -10.44 -5.06 -10.85
N ASP A 3 -11.76 -5.24 -10.80
CA ASP A 3 -12.40 -6.50 -10.36
C ASP A 3 -12.07 -7.68 -11.29
N ASP A 4 -12.03 -7.43 -12.60
CA ASP A 4 -11.73 -8.46 -13.61
C ASP A 4 -10.30 -9.00 -13.42
N PHE A 5 -9.34 -8.10 -13.18
CA PHE A 5 -7.96 -8.49 -12.91
C PHE A 5 -7.81 -9.19 -11.55
N ALA A 6 -8.50 -8.71 -10.52
CA ALA A 6 -8.49 -9.37 -9.21
C ALA A 6 -9.04 -10.79 -9.29
N LYS A 7 -10.12 -11.00 -10.07
CA LYS A 7 -10.67 -12.32 -10.38
C LYS A 7 -9.68 -13.18 -11.15
N LEU A 8 -9.14 -12.67 -12.26
CA LEU A 8 -8.17 -13.39 -13.09
C LEU A 8 -6.93 -13.80 -12.30
N ARG A 9 -6.41 -12.90 -11.45
CA ARG A 9 -5.28 -13.17 -10.57
C ARG A 9 -5.58 -14.31 -9.59
N ARG A 10 -6.76 -14.32 -8.96
CA ARG A 10 -7.18 -15.40 -8.06
C ARG A 10 -7.25 -16.74 -8.79
N GLU A 11 -7.87 -16.77 -9.96
CA GLU A 11 -7.98 -17.98 -10.79
C GLU A 11 -6.60 -18.49 -11.24
N ALA A 12 -5.74 -17.59 -11.72
CA ALA A 12 -4.38 -17.93 -12.12
C ALA A 12 -3.54 -18.48 -10.95
N LEU A 13 -3.65 -17.89 -9.76
CA LEU A 13 -2.96 -18.39 -8.56
C LEU A 13 -3.48 -19.75 -8.11
N ALA A 14 -4.78 -19.99 -8.18
CA ALA A 14 -5.39 -21.28 -7.85
C ALA A 14 -4.92 -22.39 -8.80
N HIS A 15 -4.90 -22.12 -10.11
CA HIS A 15 -4.38 -23.08 -11.09
C HIS A 15 -2.87 -23.28 -10.97
N ALA A 16 -2.10 -22.22 -10.70
CA ALA A 16 -0.67 -22.34 -10.44
C ALA A 16 -0.40 -23.24 -9.23
N ASP A 17 -1.19 -23.16 -8.16
CA ASP A 17 -1.02 -24.06 -7.01
C ASP A 17 -1.28 -25.52 -7.38
N GLN A 18 -2.33 -25.80 -8.17
CA GLN A 18 -2.60 -27.14 -8.69
C GLN A 18 -1.43 -27.68 -9.52
N PHE A 19 -0.88 -26.87 -10.43
CA PHE A 19 0.27 -27.27 -11.24
C PHE A 19 1.53 -27.49 -10.41
N ARG A 20 1.75 -26.68 -9.37
CA ARG A 20 2.86 -26.87 -8.43
C ARG A 20 2.76 -28.21 -7.73
N GLN A 21 1.57 -28.56 -7.22
CA GLN A 21 1.32 -29.85 -6.56
C GLN A 21 1.63 -31.03 -7.50
N TYR A 22 1.10 -31.00 -8.73
CA TYR A 22 1.40 -32.05 -9.72
C TYR A 22 2.89 -32.14 -10.09
N ALA A 23 3.58 -31.00 -10.19
CA ALA A 23 5.02 -30.98 -10.47
C ALA A 23 5.82 -31.60 -9.31
N SER A 24 5.47 -31.29 -8.06
CA SER A 24 6.10 -31.88 -6.87
C SER A 24 5.83 -33.39 -6.77
N GLU A 25 4.59 -33.83 -6.96
CA GLU A 25 4.23 -35.26 -6.96
C GLU A 25 4.92 -36.04 -8.09
N GLY A 26 5.13 -35.39 -9.24
CA GLY A 26 5.86 -35.94 -10.38
C GLY A 26 7.38 -35.90 -10.27
N GLY A 27 7.95 -35.42 -9.15
CA GLY A 27 9.40 -35.30 -8.95
C GLY A 27 10.06 -34.19 -9.78
N MET A 28 9.29 -33.26 -10.34
CA MET A 28 9.75 -32.15 -11.16
C MET A 28 10.07 -30.90 -10.32
N GLU A 29 11.00 -31.02 -9.36
CA GLU A 29 11.31 -29.97 -8.37
C GLU A 29 11.65 -28.60 -8.99
N THR A 30 12.43 -28.59 -10.09
CA THR A 30 12.76 -27.35 -10.80
C THR A 30 11.51 -26.63 -11.35
N LEU A 31 10.52 -27.39 -11.80
CA LEU A 31 9.27 -26.83 -12.29
C LEU A 31 8.40 -26.31 -11.13
N ALA A 32 8.28 -27.09 -10.05
CA ALA A 32 7.56 -26.67 -8.85
C ALA A 32 8.10 -25.34 -8.30
N LYS A 33 9.42 -25.20 -8.23
CA LYS A 33 10.07 -23.96 -7.80
C LYS A 33 9.78 -22.77 -8.72
N ARG A 34 9.82 -22.96 -10.05
CA ARG A 34 9.48 -21.91 -11.01
C ARG A 34 8.02 -21.44 -10.86
N ILE A 35 7.11 -22.38 -10.58
CA ILE A 35 5.71 -22.06 -10.35
C ILE A 35 5.54 -21.27 -9.05
N GLU A 36 6.26 -21.64 -7.99
CA GLU A 36 6.27 -20.89 -6.73
C GLU A 36 6.79 -19.45 -6.90
N GLU A 37 7.88 -19.26 -7.64
CA GLU A 37 8.41 -17.93 -7.99
C GLU A 37 7.39 -17.10 -8.78
N PHE A 38 6.66 -17.73 -9.71
CA PHE A 38 5.56 -17.10 -10.44
C PHE A 38 4.40 -16.71 -9.52
N GLN A 39 3.98 -17.60 -8.63
CA GLN A 39 2.92 -17.33 -7.64
C GLN A 39 3.30 -16.15 -6.74
N HIS A 40 4.56 -16.11 -6.27
CA HIS A 40 5.07 -15.00 -5.47
C HIS A 40 5.00 -13.67 -6.24
N THR A 41 5.51 -13.64 -7.47
CA THR A 41 5.51 -12.44 -8.31
C THR A 41 4.09 -11.95 -8.63
N LEU A 42 3.21 -12.87 -9.01
CA LEU A 42 1.82 -12.54 -9.34
C LEU A 42 1.03 -12.09 -8.10
N GLY A 43 1.25 -12.73 -6.95
CA GLY A 43 0.61 -12.38 -5.68
C GLY A 43 1.00 -10.98 -5.18
N GLN A 44 2.23 -10.55 -5.45
CA GLN A 44 2.73 -9.21 -5.09
C GLN A 44 2.39 -8.12 -6.10
N THR A 45 1.76 -8.46 -7.23
CA THR A 45 1.43 -7.48 -8.27
C THR A 45 0.36 -6.51 -7.77
N ARG A 46 0.67 -5.21 -7.81
CA ARG A 46 -0.20 -4.12 -7.37
C ARG A 46 -0.42 -3.11 -8.51
N TYR A 47 -1.58 -2.45 -8.49
CA TYR A 47 -1.82 -1.27 -9.30
C TYR A 47 -1.22 -0.06 -8.62
N ASN A 48 -0.14 0.48 -9.20
CA ASN A 48 0.50 1.68 -8.69
C ASN A 48 -0.12 2.90 -9.36
N ILE A 49 -0.78 3.75 -8.57
CA ILE A 49 -1.39 5.00 -9.03
C ILE A 49 -0.66 6.16 -8.36
N ALA A 50 0.04 6.96 -9.17
CA ALA A 50 0.68 8.17 -8.68
C ALA A 50 -0.26 9.38 -8.83
N VAL A 51 -0.67 9.97 -7.71
CA VAL A 51 -1.46 11.20 -7.69
C VAL A 51 -0.54 12.40 -7.49
N VAL A 52 -0.23 13.10 -8.59
CA VAL A 52 0.69 14.25 -8.59
C VAL A 52 -0.07 15.57 -8.81
N GLY A 53 0.43 16.63 -8.18
CA GLY A 53 -0.10 17.97 -8.43
C GLY A 53 0.31 18.98 -7.36
N ASN A 54 0.17 20.26 -7.68
CA ASN A 54 0.53 21.35 -6.77
C ASN A 54 -0.24 21.29 -5.45
N MET A 55 0.35 21.85 -4.40
CA MET A 55 -0.27 21.92 -3.08
C MET A 55 -1.62 22.65 -3.14
N LYS A 56 -2.57 22.28 -2.26
CA LYS A 56 -3.90 22.92 -2.13
C LYS A 56 -4.82 22.81 -3.36
N ARG A 57 -4.71 21.75 -4.17
CA ARG A 57 -5.59 21.49 -5.32
C ARG A 57 -6.60 20.35 -5.10
N GLY A 58 -6.90 20.02 -3.84
CA GLY A 58 -7.89 18.99 -3.50
C GLY A 58 -7.39 17.55 -3.65
N LYS A 59 -6.07 17.31 -3.69
CA LYS A 59 -5.50 15.94 -3.81
C LYS A 59 -5.92 15.02 -2.65
N SER A 60 -5.76 15.48 -1.41
CA SER A 60 -6.17 14.70 -0.23
C SER A 60 -7.67 14.44 -0.22
N THR A 61 -8.48 15.44 -0.61
CA THR A 61 -9.93 15.29 -0.76
C THR A 61 -10.29 14.25 -1.82
N LEU A 62 -9.62 14.29 -2.98
CA LEU A 62 -9.80 13.29 -4.05
C LEU A 62 -9.41 11.89 -3.56
N LEU A 63 -8.28 11.75 -2.85
CA LEU A 63 -7.83 10.47 -2.30
C LEU A 63 -8.84 9.90 -1.29
N ASN A 64 -9.30 10.70 -0.33
CA ASN A 64 -10.31 10.27 0.63
C ASN A 64 -11.60 9.83 -0.07
N ALA A 65 -12.06 10.58 -1.08
CA ALA A 65 -13.24 10.22 -1.86
C ALA A 65 -13.05 8.93 -2.67
N LEU A 66 -11.89 8.75 -3.32
CA LEU A 66 -11.53 7.52 -4.06
C LEU A 66 -11.46 6.30 -3.13
N LEU A 67 -11.01 6.50 -1.89
CA LEU A 67 -10.95 5.46 -0.86
C LEU A 67 -12.29 5.27 -0.11
N GLY A 68 -13.37 5.95 -0.53
CA GLY A 68 -14.69 5.85 0.10
C GLY A 68 -14.75 6.38 1.54
N ARG A 69 -13.79 7.23 1.94
CA ARG A 69 -13.71 7.78 3.29
C ARG A 69 -14.57 9.03 3.43
N THR A 70 -15.25 9.12 4.57
CA THR A 70 -16.00 10.32 4.98
C THR A 70 -15.22 11.22 5.94
N ASN A 71 -14.06 10.75 6.42
CA ASN A 71 -13.12 11.50 7.25
C ASN A 71 -11.77 11.70 6.53
N ASP A 72 -10.86 12.43 7.17
CA ASP A 72 -9.52 12.75 6.64
C ASP A 72 -8.40 12.11 7.45
N ASP A 73 -8.68 11.02 8.18
CA ASP A 73 -7.68 10.31 8.98
C ASP A 73 -6.57 9.72 8.09
N VAL A 74 -6.96 9.17 6.93
CA VAL A 74 -6.05 8.50 5.98
C VAL A 74 -5.25 9.51 5.16
N SER A 75 -5.92 10.50 4.57
CA SER A 75 -5.29 11.60 3.84
C SER A 75 -5.68 12.94 4.48
N PRO A 76 -4.92 13.43 5.47
CA PRO A 76 -5.23 14.68 6.16
C PRO A 76 -5.37 15.86 5.19
N ILE A 77 -6.43 16.64 5.39
CA ILE A 77 -6.68 17.87 4.64
C ILE A 77 -6.19 19.03 5.52
N ASP A 78 -5.03 19.59 5.16
CA ASP A 78 -4.47 20.75 5.86
C ASP A 78 -4.18 21.88 4.86
N GLU A 79 -4.38 23.12 5.31
CA GLU A 79 -4.01 24.34 4.58
C GLU A 79 -2.50 24.43 4.34
N LYS A 80 -1.68 23.77 5.15
CA LYS A 80 -0.22 23.66 4.95
C LYS A 80 0.18 22.18 5.04
N VAL A 81 0.24 21.50 3.90
CA VAL A 81 0.70 20.10 3.85
C VAL A 81 2.21 20.07 3.69
N CYS A 82 2.91 19.40 4.61
CA CYS A 82 4.33 19.11 4.48
C CYS A 82 4.46 18.10 3.35
N THR A 83 5.01 18.48 2.19
CA THR A 83 5.24 17.52 1.10
C THR A 83 6.55 16.73 1.31
N ALA A 84 7.01 16.61 2.55
CA ALA A 84 8.36 16.11 2.82
C ALA A 84 8.47 14.58 2.83
N GLY A 85 7.35 13.87 2.96
CA GLY A 85 7.31 12.40 2.91
C GLY A 85 6.36 11.89 1.83
N ILE A 86 6.72 10.77 1.20
CA ILE A 86 5.82 10.05 0.30
C ILE A 86 4.72 9.42 1.15
N VAL A 87 3.45 9.67 0.82
CA VAL A 87 2.32 8.94 1.42
C VAL A 87 1.85 7.90 0.43
N GLN A 88 1.96 6.65 0.81
CA GLN A 88 1.51 5.51 0.03
C GLN A 88 0.26 4.93 0.69
N TYR A 89 -0.71 4.49 -0.11
CA TYR A 89 -1.92 3.84 0.38
C TYR A 89 -1.91 2.42 -0.15
N ILE A 90 -1.94 1.45 0.76
CA ILE A 90 -1.78 0.03 0.44
C ILE A 90 -3.06 -0.71 0.77
N ASP A 91 -3.78 -1.14 -0.26
CA ASP A 91 -4.87 -2.10 -0.11
C ASP A 91 -4.28 -3.52 0.00
N THR A 92 -4.60 -4.23 1.07
CA THR A 92 -4.17 -5.61 1.31
C THR A 92 -5.07 -6.63 0.61
N GLY A 93 -6.27 -6.23 0.18
CA GLY A 93 -7.31 -7.12 -0.35
C GLY A 93 -7.89 -8.07 0.69
N ASP A 94 -7.55 -7.89 1.98
CA ASP A 94 -8.04 -8.66 3.11
C ASP A 94 -9.04 -7.82 3.90
N SER A 95 -10.32 -8.19 3.82
CA SER A 95 -11.42 -7.47 4.48
C SER A 95 -11.39 -7.58 6.01
N ASP A 96 -10.68 -8.56 6.56
CA ASP A 96 -10.57 -8.77 8.01
C ASP A 96 -9.31 -8.10 8.60
N ALA A 97 -8.42 -7.60 7.74
CA ALA A 97 -7.21 -6.92 8.17
C ALA A 97 -7.55 -5.58 8.87
N LYS A 98 -6.95 -5.36 10.04
CA LYS A 98 -7.04 -4.07 10.73
C LYS A 98 -6.24 -3.01 9.99
N GLU A 99 -6.88 -1.88 9.75
CA GLU A 99 -6.25 -0.69 9.19
C GLU A 99 -5.24 -0.10 10.18
N ARG A 100 -4.06 0.22 9.67
CA ARG A 100 -2.96 0.83 10.43
C ARG A 100 -2.14 1.69 9.49
N GLY A 101 -1.46 2.69 10.05
CA GLY A 101 -0.42 3.43 9.35
C GLY A 101 0.95 2.93 9.77
N ILE A 102 1.94 3.09 8.91
CA ILE A 102 3.35 2.84 9.24
C ILE A 102 4.14 4.08 8.87
N VAL A 103 4.87 4.65 9.83
CA VAL A 103 5.75 5.80 9.58
C VAL A 103 7.21 5.36 9.51
N PHE A 104 7.89 5.76 8.45
CA PHE A 104 9.30 5.53 8.23
C PHE A 104 10.07 6.84 8.36
N PHE A 105 11.16 6.82 9.10
CA PHE A 105 12.04 7.97 9.32
C PHE A 105 13.31 7.87 8.48
N GLU A 106 14.02 8.99 8.27
CA GLU A 106 15.28 9.00 7.50
C GLU A 106 16.41 8.23 8.20
N ASP A 107 16.41 8.22 9.53
CA ASP A 107 17.45 7.63 10.38
C ASP A 107 17.12 6.23 10.88
N ARG A 108 15.93 5.71 10.56
CA ARG A 108 15.48 4.38 10.99
C ARG A 108 14.98 3.56 9.81
N PRO A 109 15.54 2.36 9.59
CA PRO A 109 15.10 1.49 8.50
C PRO A 109 13.74 0.85 8.78
N ASP A 110 13.45 0.56 10.06
CA ASP A 110 12.20 -0.03 10.49
C ASP A 110 11.11 1.05 10.64
N GLY A 111 9.89 0.71 10.24
CA GLY A 111 8.73 1.57 10.37
C GLY A 111 8.05 1.40 11.72
N ASP A 112 7.56 2.51 12.28
CA ASP A 112 6.76 2.49 13.51
C ASP A 112 5.27 2.40 13.17
N GLU A 113 4.55 1.43 13.77
CA GLU A 113 3.10 1.32 13.61
C GLU A 113 2.39 2.48 14.33
N ILE A 114 1.44 3.10 13.63
CA ILE A 114 0.62 4.20 14.12
C ILE A 114 -0.86 3.95 13.79
N SER A 115 -1.77 4.53 14.57
CA SER A 115 -3.17 4.60 14.15
C SER A 115 -3.35 5.57 12.99
N LEU A 116 -4.40 5.37 12.19
CA LEU A 116 -4.70 6.28 11.07
C LEU A 116 -4.83 7.74 11.52
N ARG A 117 -5.42 8.00 12.69
CA ARG A 117 -5.54 9.36 13.24
C ARG A 117 -4.19 10.04 13.49
N GLN A 118 -3.17 9.25 13.83
CA GLN A 118 -1.82 9.76 14.07
C GLN A 118 -1.08 10.10 12.78
N VAL A 119 -1.55 9.68 11.60
CA VAL A 119 -0.93 10.04 10.30
C VAL A 119 -0.77 11.56 10.19
N ARG A 120 -1.78 12.32 10.61
CA ARG A 120 -1.76 13.79 10.64
C ARG A 120 -0.56 14.34 11.40
N ASP A 121 -0.13 13.68 12.48
CA ASP A 121 0.98 14.15 13.30
C ASP A 121 2.32 14.13 12.54
N TYR A 122 2.41 13.36 11.46
CA TYR A 122 3.64 13.15 10.70
C TYR A 122 3.62 13.86 9.33
N VAL A 123 2.45 13.97 8.68
CA VAL A 123 2.36 14.43 7.29
C VAL A 123 1.92 15.90 7.12
N THR A 124 1.51 16.57 8.20
CA THR A 124 1.03 17.97 8.14
C THR A 124 2.07 18.98 8.61
N GLU A 125 2.07 20.21 8.07
CA GLU A 125 2.95 21.28 8.59
C GLU A 125 2.51 21.75 9.98
N GLU A 126 1.21 21.69 10.31
CA GLU A 126 0.73 22.07 11.64
C GLU A 126 1.39 21.21 12.74
N ARG A 127 1.55 19.91 12.49
CA ARG A 127 2.02 18.94 13.49
C ARG A 127 3.46 18.48 13.29
N ASN A 128 4.03 18.66 12.11
CA ASN A 128 5.42 18.36 11.77
C ASN A 128 6.01 19.45 10.85
N PRO A 129 6.16 20.69 11.33
CA PRO A 129 6.62 21.80 10.51
C PRO A 129 8.00 21.53 9.95
N GLU A 130 8.20 21.81 8.66
CA GLU A 130 9.47 21.62 7.94
C GLU A 130 10.05 20.20 8.07
N ASN A 131 9.19 19.20 8.29
CA ASN A 131 9.57 17.81 8.55
C ASN A 131 10.62 17.63 9.66
N ARG A 132 10.51 18.36 10.77
CA ARG A 132 11.44 18.23 11.92
C ARG A 132 11.51 16.82 12.51
N LYS A 133 10.43 16.04 12.37
CA LYS A 133 10.40 14.63 12.75
C LYS A 133 11.20 13.72 11.80
N LYS A 134 11.72 14.24 10.68
CA LYS A 134 12.49 13.52 9.66
C LYS A 134 11.75 12.30 9.08
N VAL A 135 10.47 12.50 8.78
CA VAL A 135 9.64 11.47 8.16
C VAL A 135 10.06 11.32 6.70
N ARG A 136 10.40 10.10 6.30
CA ARG A 136 10.73 9.74 4.93
C ARG A 136 9.49 9.31 4.15
N GLN A 137 8.63 8.51 4.78
CA GLN A 137 7.47 7.91 4.15
C GLN A 137 6.41 7.55 5.20
N VAL A 138 5.14 7.58 4.79
CA VAL A 138 4.03 6.98 5.53
C VAL A 138 3.29 6.00 4.60
N GLU A 139 2.95 4.81 5.11
CA GLU A 139 2.17 3.77 4.43
C GLU A 139 0.85 3.47 5.15
#